data_AF-A0A2S1JPK9-F1
#
_entry.id   AF-A0A2S1JPK9-F1
#
_cell.length_a   1.000
_cell.length_b   1.000
_cell.length_c   1.000
_cell.angle_alpha   90.00
_cell.angle_beta   90.00
_cell.angle_gamma   90.00
#
_symmetry.space_group_name_H-M   'P 1'
#
loop_
_entity.id
_entity.type
_entity.pdbx_description
1 polymer ?
#
loop_
_entity_poly.entity_id
_entity_poly.type
_entity_poly.pdbx_seq_one_letter_code
_entity_poly.pdbx_strand_id
1 'polypeptide(L)'
;MKYFFAIISSLTLISCATQKTYWEHPEYGKLDGNSPIVSSDRDSCGVKAYSKGITMDGTLYTDRSKVISKVVEDSLARIRSGSQAEPEYWSEYQALEKESIECFKNKGWTRSK
;
A
#
# COMPACT_ATOMS: atom_id res chain seq x y z
N MET A 1 39.29 -26.35 -33.55
CA MET A 1 38.99 -26.69 -32.14
C MET A 1 39.03 -25.39 -31.36
N LYS A 2 37.87 -24.92 -30.88
CA LYS A 2 37.51 -24.89 -29.43
C LYS A 2 38.47 -23.93 -28.67
N TYR A 3 38.07 -22.83 -28.03
CA TYR A 3 37.08 -22.71 -26.97
C TYR A 3 36.69 -21.23 -26.77
N PHE A 4 35.39 -20.92 -26.88
CA PHE A 4 34.50 -20.50 -25.79
C PHE A 4 34.61 -19.03 -25.36
N PHE A 5 33.69 -18.24 -25.93
CA PHE A 5 33.08 -17.08 -25.29
C PHE A 5 32.67 -17.41 -23.86
N ALA A 6 33.32 -16.81 -22.86
CA ALA A 6 32.84 -16.77 -21.49
C ALA A 6 32.00 -15.50 -21.30
N ILE A 7 30.77 -15.52 -21.83
CA ILE A 7 29.69 -14.63 -21.40
C ILE A 7 29.02 -15.34 -20.22
N ILE A 8 29.36 -14.94 -19.00
CA ILE A 8 28.55 -15.24 -17.81
C ILE A 8 28.53 -13.93 -17.02
N SER A 9 27.59 -13.06 -17.37
CA SER A 9 26.40 -12.84 -16.54
C SER A 9 26.78 -12.45 -15.11
N SER A 10 27.26 -11.23 -14.97
CA SER A 10 27.06 -10.44 -13.77
C SER A 10 25.55 -10.31 -13.56
N LEU A 11 24.97 -11.27 -12.83
CA LEU A 11 23.69 -11.10 -12.14
C LEU A 11 23.90 -9.95 -11.14
N THR A 12 23.69 -8.72 -11.61
CA THR A 12 23.41 -7.61 -10.73
C THR A 12 22.07 -7.92 -10.08
N LEU A 13 22.15 -8.46 -8.87
CA LEU A 13 21.06 -8.51 -7.92
C LEU A 13 20.40 -7.13 -7.91
N ILE A 14 19.22 -7.03 -8.53
CA ILE A 14 18.32 -5.91 -8.32
C ILE A 14 17.86 -6.05 -6.88
N SER A 15 18.67 -5.59 -5.94
CA SER A 15 18.21 -5.31 -4.60
C SER A 15 17.23 -4.15 -4.76
N CYS A 16 15.94 -4.46 -4.90
CA CYS A 16 14.90 -3.50 -4.58
C CYS A 16 15.08 -3.18 -3.09
N ALA A 17 15.90 -2.18 -2.78
CA ALA A 17 16.03 -1.66 -1.44
C ALA A 17 14.67 -1.07 -1.07
N THR A 18 13.85 -1.85 -0.36
CA THR A 18 12.58 -1.38 0.17
C THR A 18 12.91 -0.23 1.11
N GLN A 19 12.55 1.00 0.72
CA GLN A 19 12.74 2.15 1.59
C GLN A 19 12.00 1.90 2.90
N LYS A 20 12.76 1.77 3.99
CA LYS A 20 12.17 1.68 5.32
C LYS A 20 11.43 2.98 5.59
N THR A 21 10.14 2.85 5.90
CA THR A 21 9.33 3.99 6.33
C THR A 21 9.37 4.05 7.85
N TYR A 22 9.66 5.21 8.42
CA TYR A 22 9.68 5.41 9.86
C TYR A 22 8.53 6.31 10.31
N TRP A 23 8.06 6.08 11.53
CA TRP A 23 6.97 6.82 12.16
C TRP A 23 7.38 7.27 13.55
N GLU A 24 6.95 8.46 13.94
CA GLU A 24 7.18 9.03 15.27
C GLU A 24 5.87 9.05 16.06
N HIS A 25 5.97 8.72 17.34
CA HIS A 25 4.88 8.80 18.31
C HIS A 25 5.37 9.41 19.64
N PRO A 26 4.59 10.27 20.31
CA PRO A 26 5.00 10.88 21.58
C PRO A 26 5.42 9.88 22.66
N GLU A 27 4.75 8.73 22.73
CA GLU A 27 5.00 7.70 23.77
C GLU A 27 6.03 6.65 23.37
N TYR A 28 6.19 6.36 22.07
CA TYR A 28 7.02 5.23 21.58
C TYR A 28 8.27 5.67 20.83
N GLY A 29 8.43 6.97 20.57
CA GLY A 29 9.53 7.51 19.78
C GLY A 29 9.44 7.12 18.30
N LYS A 30 10.59 6.97 17.65
CA LYS A 30 10.71 6.64 16.22
C LYS A 30 10.77 5.13 16.01
N LEU A 31 9.81 4.58 15.27
CA LEU A 31 9.71 3.16 14.95
C LEU A 31 9.67 2.91 13.44
N ASP A 32 10.15 1.73 13.01
CA ASP A 32 9.96 1.24 11.64
C ASP A 32 8.48 0.95 11.38
N GLY A 33 8.04 1.14 10.13
CA GLY A 33 6.66 0.92 9.70
C GLY A 33 6.15 -0.52 9.82
N ASN A 34 7.06 -1.49 9.98
CA ASN A 34 6.74 -2.90 10.24
C ASN A 34 6.82 -3.25 11.74
N SER A 35 7.05 -2.26 12.61
CA SER A 35 6.95 -2.47 14.06
C SER A 35 5.55 -2.96 14.41
N PRO A 36 5.41 -3.99 15.28
CA PRO A 36 4.10 -4.56 15.63
C PRO A 36 3.08 -3.51 16.07
N ILE A 37 3.51 -2.48 16.81
CA ILE A 37 2.60 -1.44 17.29
C ILE A 37 2.13 -0.51 16.16
N VAL A 38 3.03 -0.14 15.24
CA VAL A 38 2.71 0.68 14.07
C VAL A 38 1.76 -0.09 13.15
N SER A 39 2.08 -1.36 12.86
CA SER A 39 1.25 -2.23 12.03
C SER A 39 -0.13 -2.43 12.65
N SER A 40 -0.20 -2.77 13.94
CA SER A 40 -1.48 -2.96 14.66
C SER A 40 -2.35 -1.70 14.61
N ASP A 41 -1.78 -0.51 14.84
CA ASP A 41 -2.55 0.72 14.79
C ASP A 41 -3.04 1.05 13.38
N ARG A 42 -2.20 0.85 12.35
CA ARG A 42 -2.61 1.01 10.94
C ARG A 42 -3.71 0.03 10.56
N ASP A 43 -3.60 -1.22 10.97
CA ASP A 43 -4.59 -2.25 10.69
C ASP A 43 -5.92 -1.92 11.39
N SER A 44 -5.88 -1.50 12.65
CA SER A 44 -7.08 -1.08 13.39
C SER A 44 -7.79 0.11 12.74
N CYS A 45 -7.03 1.10 12.26
CA CYS A 45 -7.58 2.25 11.55
C CYS A 45 -8.13 1.87 10.16
N GLY A 46 -7.46 0.93 9.48
CA GLY A 46 -7.96 0.35 8.24
C GLY A 46 -9.28 -0.37 8.45
N VAL A 47 -9.38 -1.27 9.43
CA VAL A 47 -10.63 -1.98 9.75
C VAL A 47 -11.76 -0.99 10.05
N LYS A 48 -11.47 0.08 10.82
CA LYS A 48 -12.46 1.11 11.14
C LYS A 48 -12.97 1.83 9.89
N ALA A 49 -12.06 2.36 9.06
CA ALA A 49 -12.44 3.10 7.87
C ALA A 49 -13.24 2.21 6.90
N TYR A 50 -12.76 0.99 6.65
CA TYR A 50 -13.36 0.07 5.68
C TYR A 50 -14.57 -0.73 6.21
N SER A 51 -14.97 -0.53 7.47
CA SER A 51 -16.04 -1.31 8.13
C SER A 51 -17.40 -1.22 7.43
N LYS A 52 -17.70 -0.10 6.77
CA LYS A 52 -18.94 0.10 5.98
C LYS A 52 -18.87 -0.54 4.59
N GLY A 53 -17.66 -0.86 4.14
CA GLY A 53 -17.35 -1.38 2.82
C GLY A 53 -17.45 -0.33 1.70
N ILE A 54 -17.04 -0.77 0.51
CA ILE A 54 -17.06 -0.02 -0.75
C ILE A 54 -17.55 -0.96 -1.85
N THR A 55 -18.40 -0.46 -2.75
CA THR A 55 -18.91 -1.26 -3.87
C THR A 55 -18.03 -1.06 -5.10
N MET A 56 -17.46 -2.14 -5.62
CA MET A 56 -16.64 -2.15 -6.83
C MET A 56 -17.17 -3.23 -7.78
N ASP A 57 -17.52 -2.86 -9.00
CA ASP A 57 -18.10 -3.76 -10.02
C ASP A 57 -19.30 -4.58 -9.48
N GLY A 58 -20.16 -3.92 -8.70
CA GLY A 58 -21.35 -4.55 -8.08
C GLY A 58 -21.05 -5.47 -6.89
N THR A 59 -19.79 -5.60 -6.46
CA THR A 59 -19.40 -6.39 -5.28
C THR A 59 -19.06 -5.48 -4.10
N LEU A 60 -19.64 -5.76 -2.93
CA LEU A 60 -19.30 -5.06 -1.69
C LEU A 60 -18.03 -5.63 -1.06
N TYR A 61 -17.02 -4.79 -0.87
CA TYR A 61 -15.78 -5.14 -0.21
C TYR A 61 -15.66 -4.44 1.15
N THR A 62 -15.59 -5.21 2.23
CA THR A 62 -15.40 -4.70 3.61
C THR A 62 -13.98 -4.92 4.15
N ASP A 63 -13.17 -5.69 3.44
CA ASP A 63 -11.79 -5.99 3.81
C ASP A 63 -10.83 -5.07 3.05
N ARG A 64 -10.05 -4.28 3.80
CA ARG A 64 -9.07 -3.33 3.23
C ARG A 64 -8.08 -4.00 2.28
N SER A 65 -7.61 -5.21 2.59
CA SER A 65 -6.65 -5.92 1.74
C SER A 65 -7.26 -6.31 0.40
N LYS A 66 -8.54 -6.71 0.38
CA LYS A 66 -9.27 -7.02 -0.85
C LYS A 66 -9.52 -5.76 -1.67
N VAL A 67 -9.92 -4.66 -1.02
CA VAL A 67 -10.09 -3.37 -1.69
C VAL A 67 -8.79 -2.93 -2.35
N ILE A 68 -7.67 -2.92 -1.63
CA ILE A 68 -6.37 -2.52 -2.18
C ILE A 68 -5.95 -3.43 -3.34
N SER A 69 -6.15 -4.74 -3.20
CA SER A 69 -5.82 -5.69 -4.26
C SER A 69 -6.59 -5.38 -5.55
N LYS A 70 -7.89 -5.12 -5.43
CA LYS A 70 -8.76 -4.73 -6.56
C LYS A 70 -8.36 -3.39 -7.16
N VAL A 71 -8.08 -2.39 -6.33
CA VAL A 71 -7.58 -1.07 -6.77
C VAL A 71 -6.29 -1.21 -7.57
N VAL A 72 -5.35 -2.04 -7.10
CA VAL A 72 -4.08 -2.29 -7.80
C VAL A 72 -4.31 -3.01 -9.12
N GLU A 73 -5.15 -4.04 -9.13
CA GLU A 73 -5.52 -4.79 -10.34
C GLU A 73 -6.10 -3.87 -11.42
N ASP A 74 -7.09 -3.06 -11.07
CA ASP A 74 -7.74 -2.13 -12.00
C ASP A 74 -6.78 -1.03 -12.45
N SER A 75 -5.92 -0.54 -11.55
CA SER A 75 -4.88 0.43 -11.91
C SER A 75 -3.89 -0.15 -12.93
N LEU A 76 -3.47 -1.40 -12.75
CA LEU A 76 -2.59 -2.10 -13.70
C LEU A 76 -3.30 -2.37 -15.02
N ALA A 77 -4.57 -2.75 -15.01
CA ALA A 77 -5.37 -2.94 -16.21
C ALA A 77 -5.50 -1.64 -17.02
N ARG A 78 -5.72 -0.50 -16.35
CA ARG A 78 -5.78 0.83 -16.97
C ARG A 78 -4.45 1.26 -17.58
N ILE A 79 -3.34 1.05 -16.87
CA ILE A 79 -2.00 1.31 -17.41
C ILE A 79 -1.77 0.50 -18.69
N ARG A 80 -2.16 -0.79 -18.70
CA ARG A 80 -2.03 -1.67 -19.87
C ARG A 80 -2.93 -1.25 -21.03
N SER A 81 -4.14 -0.80 -20.76
CA SER A 81 -5.08 -0.35 -21.80
C SER A 81 -4.84 1.08 -22.28
N GLY A 82 -3.97 1.84 -21.60
CA GLY A 82 -3.76 3.26 -21.86
C GLY A 82 -4.93 4.15 -21.42
N SER A 83 -5.84 3.62 -20.60
CA SER A 83 -6.99 4.38 -20.10
C SER A 83 -6.58 5.38 -19.03
N GLN A 84 -7.04 6.64 -19.17
CA GLN A 84 -6.88 7.69 -18.17
C GLN A 84 -8.13 7.88 -17.30
N ALA A 85 -9.28 7.29 -17.67
CA ALA A 85 -10.53 7.43 -16.93
C ALA A 85 -10.44 6.72 -15.58
N GLU A 86 -10.69 7.43 -14.48
CA GLU A 86 -10.72 6.84 -13.13
C GLU A 86 -11.91 5.88 -12.98
N PRO A 87 -11.77 4.80 -12.19
CA PRO A 87 -12.88 3.90 -11.93
C PRO A 87 -13.95 4.61 -11.08
N GLU A 88 -15.21 4.18 -11.21
CA GLU A 88 -16.36 4.80 -10.54
C GLU A 88 -16.19 4.89 -9.01
N TYR A 89 -15.59 3.86 -8.41
CA TYR A 89 -15.37 3.77 -6.96
C TYR A 89 -14.22 4.65 -6.43
N TRP A 90 -13.48 5.35 -7.30
CA TRP A 90 -12.21 5.99 -6.94
C TRP A 90 -12.33 7.06 -5.85
N SER A 91 -13.37 7.89 -5.93
CA SER A 91 -13.62 8.95 -4.94
C SER A 91 -13.95 8.38 -3.56
N GLU A 92 -14.74 7.31 -3.51
CA GLU A 92 -15.07 6.60 -2.28
C GLU A 92 -13.83 5.93 -1.68
N TYR A 93 -13.00 5.29 -2.50
CA TYR A 93 -11.72 4.72 -2.07
C TYR A 93 -10.80 5.78 -1.45
N GLN A 94 -10.67 6.96 -2.08
CA GLN A 94 -9.87 8.06 -1.53
C GLN A 94 -10.41 8.57 -0.19
N ALA A 95 -11.74 8.62 -0.02
CA ALA A 95 -12.36 9.00 1.24
C ALA A 95 -12.02 8.01 2.37
N LEU A 96 -12.07 6.71 2.09
CA LEU A 96 -11.71 5.65 3.04
C LEU A 96 -10.22 5.68 3.42
N GLU A 97 -9.33 5.84 2.45
CA GLU A 97 -7.89 6.00 2.76
C GLU A 97 -7.61 7.26 3.58
N LYS A 98 -8.31 8.37 3.27
CA LYS A 98 -8.20 9.60 4.07
C LYS A 98 -8.66 9.37 5.51
N GLU A 99 -9.81 8.73 5.72
CA GLU A 99 -10.31 8.38 7.05
C GLU A 99 -9.32 7.49 7.82
N SER A 100 -8.76 6.47 7.15
CA SER A 100 -7.75 5.58 7.75
C SER A 100 -6.49 6.36 8.16
N ILE A 101 -6.02 7.29 7.33
CA ILE A 101 -4.84 8.12 7.61
C ILE A 101 -5.12 9.08 8.76
N GLU A 102 -6.29 9.71 8.79
CA GLU A 102 -6.70 10.62 9.87
C GLU A 102 -6.81 9.87 11.20
N CYS A 103 -7.40 8.67 11.21
CA CYS A 103 -7.40 7.81 12.38
C CYS A 103 -5.99 7.53 12.90
N PHE A 104 -5.06 7.19 12.00
CA PHE A 104 -3.68 6.87 12.38
C PHE A 104 -2.93 8.09 12.94
N LYS A 105 -3.16 9.28 12.36
CA LYS A 105 -2.66 10.56 12.91
C LYS A 105 -3.27 10.91 14.26
N ASN A 106 -4.57 10.68 14.44
CA ASN A 106 -5.26 10.93 15.71
C ASN A 106 -4.79 10.01 16.84
N LYS A 107 -4.24 8.84 16.49
CA LYS A 107 -3.51 7.99 17.42
C LYS A 107 -2.13 8.52 17.78
N GLY A 108 -1.68 9.65 17.22
CA GLY A 108 -0.41 10.30 17.57
C GLY A 108 0.73 10.03 16.59
N TRP A 109 0.51 9.26 15.52
CA TRP A 109 1.56 8.90 14.58
C TRP A 109 1.80 9.96 13.51
N THR A 110 3.07 10.29 13.29
CA THR A 110 3.51 11.15 12.17
C THR A 110 4.61 10.48 11.36
N ARG A 111 4.63 10.71 10.05
CA ARG A 111 5.69 10.15 9.20
C ARG A 111 7.00 10.86 9.49
N SER A 112 8.00 10.12 9.93
CA SER A 112 9.35 10.64 10.14
C SER A 112 9.97 10.92 8.77
N LYS A 113 10.58 12.09 8.62
CA LYS A 113 11.27 12.52 7.38
C LYS A 113 12.63 11.86 7.25
#